data_AF-G8S7N1-F1
#
_entry.id   AF-G8S7N1-F1
#
_cell.length_a   1.000
_cell.length_b   1.000
_cell.length_c   1.000
_cell.angle_alpha   90.00
_cell.angle_beta   90.00
_cell.angle_gamma   90.00
#
_symmetry.space_group_name_H-M   'P 1'
#
loop_
_entity.id
_entity.type
_entity.pdbx_description
1 polymer ?
#
loop_
_entity_poly.entity_id
_entity_poly.type
_entity_poly.pdbx_seq_one_letter_code
_entity_poly.pdbx_strand_id
1 'polypeptide(L)' 'MIRPSVLVFALLISLPAWYRLVVDQLDLTQVLIRFLIAVPIAAILLAAFRFVTSGYGVTEETPGTPVDPEPLQE' A
#
# COMPACT_ATOMS: atom_id res chain seq x y z
N MET A 1 26.65 11.94 2.49
CA MET A 1 27.74 11.32 1.69
C MET A 1 27.35 9.87 1.41
N ILE A 2 26.90 9.56 0.19
CA ILE A 2 26.60 8.18 -0.21
C ILE A 2 27.93 7.50 -0.51
N ARG A 3 28.28 6.48 0.29
CA ARG A 3 29.48 5.66 0.04
C ARG A 3 29.23 4.82 -1.22
N PRO A 4 30.17 4.75 -2.18
CA PRO A 4 29.99 3.98 -3.41
C PRO A 4 29.68 2.49 -3.14
N SER A 5 30.15 1.95 -2.02
CA SER A 5 29.83 0.61 -1.52
C SER A 5 28.32 0.38 -1.34
N VAL A 6 27.57 1.40 -0.91
CA VAL A 6 26.12 1.32 -0.70
C VAL A 6 25.39 1.23 -2.04
N LEU A 7 25.89 1.92 -3.08
CA LEU A 7 25.33 1.84 -4.43
C LEU A 7 25.55 0.46 -5.05
N VAL A 8 26.74 -0.10 -4.88
CA VAL A 8 27.04 -1.47 -5.35
C VAL A 8 26.21 -2.49 -4.60
N PHE A 9 26.05 -2.35 -3.29
CA PHE A 9 25.20 -3.25 -2.50
C PHE A 9 23.73 -3.15 -2.88
N ALA A 10 23.21 -1.93 -3.05
CA ALA A 10 21.85 -1.71 -3.54
C ALA A 10 21.66 -2.31 -4.94
N LEU A 11 22.64 -2.17 -5.83
CA LEU A 11 22.63 -2.76 -7.16
C LEU A 11 22.61 -4.30 -7.09
N LEU A 12 23.38 -4.91 -6.18
CA LEU A 12 23.39 -6.36 -5.97
C LEU A 12 22.06 -6.88 -5.39
N ILE A 13 21.42 -6.14 -4.48
CA ILE A 13 20.08 -6.49 -3.98
C ILE A 13 19.01 -6.33 -5.07
N SER A 14 19.14 -5.34 -5.96
CA SER A 14 18.24 -5.13 -7.09
C SER A 14 18.53 -6.03 -8.30
N LEU A 15 19.64 -6.78 -8.29
CA LEU A 15 20.07 -7.62 -9.40
C LEU A 15 19.04 -8.69 -9.83
N PRO A 16 18.37 -9.39 -8.89
CA PRO A 16 17.32 -10.37 -9.26
C PRO A 16 16.11 -9.71 -9.93
N ALA A 17 15.78 -8.47 -9.55
CA ALA A 17 14.69 -7.72 -10.16
C ALA A 17 15.05 -7.30 -11.60
N TRP A 18 16.31 -6.89 -11.82
CA TRP A 18 16.84 -6.59 -13.15
C TRP A 18 16.87 -7.82 -14.06
N TYR A 19 17.32 -8.97 -13.54
CA TYR A 19 17.35 -10.21 -14.31
C TYR A 19 15.96 -10.62 -14.79
N ARG A 20 14.95 -10.55 -13.91
CA ARG A 20 13.55 -10.80 -14.31
C ARG A 20 13.06 -9.79 -15.35
N LEU A 21 13.40 -8.52 -15.20
CA LEU A 21 12.90 -7.49 -16.11
C LEU A 21 13.45 -7.62 -17.54
N VAL A 22 14.65 -8.21 -17.69
CA VAL A 22 15.32 -8.40 -18.99
C VAL A 22 15.05 -9.78 -19.61
N VAL A 23 14.93 -10.83 -18.78
CA VAL A 23 14.86 -12.23 -19.24
C VAL A 23 13.43 -12.78 -19.26
N ASP A 24 12.57 -12.29 -18.38
CA ASP A 24 11.17 -12.73 -18.26
C ASP A 24 10.36 -11.94 -19.31
N GLN A 25 10.17 -12.50 -20.50
CA GLN A 25 9.04 -12.08 -21.35
C GLN A 25 7.80 -12.24 -20.47
N LEU A 26 7.16 -11.13 -20.08
CA LEU A 26 6.00 -11.14 -19.18
C LEU A 26 4.97 -12.14 -19.72
N ASP A 27 4.95 -13.34 -19.14
CA ASP A 27 3.90 -14.31 -19.41
C ASP A 27 2.62 -13.72 -18.82
N LEU A 28 1.75 -13.27 -19.72
CA LEU A 28 0.48 -12.62 -19.39
C LEU A 28 -0.35 -13.50 -18.44
N THR A 29 -0.25 -14.82 -18.62
CA THR A 29 -0.92 -15.81 -17.76
C THR A 29 -0.35 -15.77 -16.35
N GLN A 30 0.98 -15.76 -16.22
CA GLN A 30 1.64 -15.73 -14.91
C GLN A 30 1.38 -14.42 -14.17
N VAL A 31 1.38 -13.29 -14.89
CA VAL A 31 1.05 -11.97 -14.34
C VAL A 31 -0.40 -11.92 -13.88
N LEU A 32 -1.33 -12.42 -14.70
CA LEU A 32 -2.75 -12.50 -14.37
C LEU A 32 -2.99 -13.34 -13.11
N ILE A 33 -2.35 -14.52 -13.01
CA ILE A 33 -2.45 -15.40 -11.85
C ILE A 33 -1.93 -14.69 -10.59
N ARG A 34 -0.74 -14.07 -10.66
CA ARG A 34 -0.18 -13.32 -9.52
C ARG A 34 -1.06 -12.15 -9.12
N PHE A 35 -1.65 -11.43 -10.08
CA PHE A 35 -2.55 -10.32 -9.79
C PHE A 35 -3.83 -10.80 -9.08
N LEU A 36 -4.47 -11.85 -9.61
CA LEU A 36 -5.66 -12.47 -9.01
C LEU A 36 -5.44 -12.96 -7.58
N ILE A 37 -4.22 -13.37 -7.24
CA ILE A 37 -3.85 -13.80 -5.88
C ILE A 37 -3.43 -12.61 -5.00
N ALA A 38 -2.69 -11.65 -5.56
CA ALA A 38 -2.16 -10.52 -4.80
C ALA A 38 -3.26 -9.55 -4.33
N VAL A 39 -4.26 -9.29 -5.17
CA VAL A 39 -5.40 -8.40 -4.83
C VAL A 39 -6.16 -8.85 -3.57
N PRO A 40 -6.63 -10.11 -3.45
CA PRO A 40 -7.33 -10.54 -2.25
C PRO A 40 -6.41 -10.56 -1.02
N ILE A 41 -5.13 -10.93 -1.18
CA ILE A 41 -4.16 -10.85 -0.07
C ILE A 41 -4.02 -9.41 0.41
N ALA A 42 -3.87 -8.44 -0.49
CA ALA A 42 -3.77 -7.03 -0.14
C ALA A 42 -5.03 -6.53 0.57
N ALA A 43 -6.21 -6.96 0.12
CA ALA A 43 -7.47 -6.62 0.79
C ALA A 43 -7.52 -7.16 2.23
N ILE A 44 -7.11 -8.42 2.44
CA ILE A 44 -7.03 -9.03 3.78
C ILE A 44 -6.03 -8.30 4.66
N LEU A 45 -4.83 -8.01 4.16
CA LEU A 45 -3.79 -7.30 4.90
C LEU A 45 -4.24 -5.87 5.25
N LEU A 46 -4.88 -5.18 4.32
CA LEU A 46 -5.41 -3.84 4.55
C LEU A 46 -6.54 -3.87 5.60
N ALA A 47 -7.44 -4.85 5.54
CA ALA A 47 -8.48 -5.04 6.54
C ALA A 47 -7.88 -5.34 7.92
N ALA A 48 -6.87 -6.22 7.99
CA ALA A 48 -6.16 -6.52 9.24
C ALA A 48 -5.45 -5.29 9.80
N PHE A 49 -4.77 -4.53 8.94
CA PHE A 49 -4.12 -3.29 9.34
C PHE A 49 -5.15 -2.26 9.85
N ARG A 50 -6.29 -2.11 9.16
CA ARG A 50 -7.38 -1.23 9.58
C ARG A 50 -8.01 -1.69 10.90
N PHE A 51 -8.09 -3.00 11.14
CA PHE A 51 -8.55 -3.56 12.40
C PHE A 51 -7.58 -3.28 13.56
N VAL A 52 -6.27 -3.39 13.33
CA VAL A 52 -5.26 -3.07 14.35
C VAL A 52 -5.23 -1.57 14.65
N THR A 53 -5.40 -0.72 13.62
CA THR A 53 -5.31 0.74 13.76
C THR A 53 -6.62 1.42 14.18
N SER A 54 -7.77 0.76 14.07
CA SER A 54 -9.07 1.33 14.49
C SER A 54 -9.11 1.65 15.99
N GLY A 55 -8.34 0.93 16.81
CA GLY A 55 -8.22 1.20 18.25
C GLY A 55 -7.34 2.41 18.59
N TYR A 56 -6.55 2.94 17.64
CA TYR A 56 -5.64 4.07 17.90
C TYR A 56 -6.25 5.45 17.58
N GLY A 57 -7.44 5.50 16.96
CA GLY A 57 -8.09 6.74 16.53
C GLY A 57 -9.39 7.08 17.24
N VAL A 58 -9.89 6.22 18.14
CA VAL A 58 -11.06 6.51 18.98
C VAL A 58 -10.58 7.18 20.25
N THR A 59 -10.33 8.49 20.17
CA THR A 59 -10.35 9.34 21.37
C THR A 59 -11.82 9.58 21.68
N GLU A 60 -12.29 9.20 22.88
CA GLU A 60 -13.71 9.22 23.29
C GLU A 60 -14.37 10.63 23.30
N GLU A 61 -13.71 11.67 22.81
CA GLU A 61 -14.20 13.05 22.85
C GLU A 61 -14.13 13.71 21.47
N THR A 62 -14.99 13.32 20.54
CA THR A 62 -15.61 14.27 19.59
C THR A 62 -16.86 13.62 19.02
N PRO A 63 -18.02 13.78 19.67
CA PRO A 63 -19.30 13.62 18.97
C PRO A 63 -19.25 14.60 17.80
N GLY A 64 -19.31 14.11 16.56
CA GLY A 64 -19.41 14.99 15.40
C GLY A 64 -20.59 15.93 15.62
N THR A 65 -20.34 17.20 15.85
CA THR A 65 -21.39 18.20 16.06
C THR A 65 -22.27 18.18 14.81
N PRO A 66 -23.55 17.82 14.92
CA PRO A 66 -24.47 17.94 13.80
C PRO A 66 -24.52 19.42 13.44
N VAL A 67 -24.06 19.77 12.23
CA VAL A 67 -24.17 21.13 11.73
C VAL A 67 -25.61 21.28 11.25
N ASP A 68 -26.43 21.96 12.05
CA ASP A 68 -27.78 22.36 11.66
C ASP A 68 -27.63 23.42 10.55
N PRO A 69 -28.12 23.19 9.32
CA PRO A 69 -27.99 24.18 8.26
C PRO A 69 -28.84 25.39 8.63
N GLU A 70 -28.17 26.52 8.92
CA GLU A 70 -28.82 27.80 9.19
C GLU A 70 -29.69 28.18 7.97
N PRO A 71 -31.01 28.41 8.15
CA PRO A 71 -31.88 28.70 7.03
C PRO A 71 -31.47 30.04 6.41
N LEU A 72 -31.21 30.03 5.11
CA LEU A 72 -31.03 31.21 4.29
C LEU A 72 -32.24 32.14 4.52
N GLN A 73 -32.01 33.26 5.19
CA GLN A 73 -33.00 34.34 5.29
C GLN A 73 -32.98 35.08 3.94
N GLU A 74 -34.11 34.98 3.21
CA GLU A 74 -34.41 35.78 2.01
C GLU A 74 -34.81 37.22 2.36
#